data_AF-A0A1M5WQ09-F1
#
_entry.id   AF-A0A1M5WQ09-F1
#
_cell.length_a   1.000
_cell.length_b   1.000
_cell.length_c   1.000
_cell.angle_alpha   90.00
_cell.angle_beta   90.00
_cell.angle_gamma   90.00
#
_symmetry.space_group_name_H-M   'P 1'
#
loop_
_entity.id
_entity.type
_entity.pdbx_description
1 polymer ?
#
loop_
_entity_poly.entity_id
_entity_poly.type
_entity_poly.pdbx_seq_one_letter_code
_entity_poly.pdbx_strand_id
1 'polypeptide(L)'
;MTEELEITNNEQSSVKERLLKFIEFKRINPRQFEELAGLSTSYISNMRKSIKPSTFDSKIAPVFPELNKLWLLHGEGNMINSSQNEKENDLHSDQGLHLIRNKPHDEQMEMLYNKIDKLESTIEILKERDQLYFKAIIAHLGITSNDENEVEKSKKSSTS
;
A
#
# COMPACT_ATOMS: atom_id res chain seq x y z
N MET A 1 23.01 -5.48 -26.38
CA MET A 1 22.27 -4.56 -27.26
C MET A 1 20.80 -4.82 -26.97
N THR A 2 20.34 -4.27 -25.84
CA THR A 2 19.00 -4.51 -25.30
C THR A 2 18.09 -3.40 -25.80
N GLU A 3 16.99 -3.82 -26.41
CA GLU A 3 15.92 -3.02 -26.99
C GLU A 3 15.54 -1.86 -26.07
N GLU A 4 15.77 -0.64 -26.56
CA GLU A 4 15.15 0.56 -26.02
C GLU A 4 13.65 0.47 -26.30
N LEU A 5 12.85 0.32 -25.25
CA LEU A 5 11.42 0.53 -25.33
C LEU A 5 11.18 2.03 -25.56
N GLU A 6 11.00 2.38 -26.83
CA GLU A 6 10.47 3.67 -27.25
C GLU A 6 9.13 3.92 -26.54
N ILE A 7 9.14 4.81 -25.54
CA ILE A 7 7.92 5.39 -25.00
C ILE A 7 7.41 6.34 -26.09
N THR A 8 6.37 5.93 -26.80
CA THR A 8 5.75 6.74 -27.84
C THR A 8 5.20 8.04 -27.23
N ASN A 9 5.57 9.14 -27.88
CA ASN A 9 5.08 10.51 -27.67
C ASN A 9 3.56 10.60 -27.52
N ASN A 10 3.09 11.44 -26.59
CA ASN A 10 1.98 12.36 -26.87
C ASN A 10 2.04 13.58 -25.93
N GLU A 11 2.61 14.69 -26.43
CA GLU A 11 2.34 16.01 -25.86
C GLU A 11 0.83 16.29 -25.99
N GLN A 12 0.21 16.76 -24.89
CA GLN A 12 -1.23 16.99 -24.68
C GLN A 12 -2.05 15.77 -24.26
N SER A 13 -1.87 15.32 -23.01
CA SER A 13 -2.86 14.44 -22.39
C SER A 13 -4.22 15.13 -22.37
N SER A 14 -5.27 14.48 -22.85
CA SER A 14 -6.61 15.07 -22.82
C SER A 14 -7.08 15.28 -21.37
N VAL A 15 -8.05 16.18 -21.13
CA VAL A 15 -8.64 16.35 -19.78
C VAL A 15 -9.16 15.01 -19.23
N LYS A 16 -9.64 14.13 -20.12
CA LYS A 16 -10.08 12.78 -19.76
C LYS A 16 -8.93 11.91 -19.26
N GLU A 17 -7.79 11.91 -19.93
CA GLU A 17 -6.60 11.16 -19.49
C GLU A 17 -6.07 11.68 -18.17
N ARG A 18 -6.01 13.02 -17.99
CA ARG A 18 -5.61 13.61 -16.71
C ARG A 18 -6.54 13.23 -15.57
N LEU A 19 -7.85 13.19 -15.84
CA LEU A 19 -8.82 12.72 -14.87
C LEU A 19 -8.61 11.24 -14.53
N LEU A 20 -8.39 10.37 -15.53
CA LEU A 20 -8.10 8.96 -15.30
C LEU A 20 -6.82 8.74 -14.49
N LYS A 21 -5.78 9.53 -14.77
CA LYS A 21 -4.52 9.53 -13.99
C LYS A 21 -4.75 9.91 -12.53
N PHE A 22 -5.60 10.90 -12.27
CA PHE A 22 -5.97 11.26 -10.91
C PHE A 22 -6.79 10.17 -10.21
N ILE A 23 -7.73 9.53 -10.92
CA ILE A 23 -8.54 8.42 -10.41
C ILE A 23 -7.66 7.22 -10.02
N GLU A 24 -6.68 6.89 -10.86
CA GLU A 24 -5.67 5.87 -10.57
C GLU A 24 -4.84 6.24 -9.34
N PHE A 25 -4.39 7.49 -9.23
CA PHE A 25 -3.68 7.99 -8.06
C PHE A 25 -4.50 7.84 -6.77
N LYS A 26 -5.80 8.13 -6.80
CA LYS A 26 -6.72 7.93 -5.67
C LYS A 26 -7.07 6.47 -5.39
N ARG A 27 -6.62 5.53 -6.24
CA ARG A 27 -6.90 4.09 -6.15
C ARG A 27 -8.38 3.74 -6.08
N ILE A 28 -9.20 4.53 -6.76
CA ILE A 28 -10.63 4.26 -6.95
C ILE A 28 -10.91 3.95 -8.41
N ASN A 29 -12.03 3.30 -8.70
CA ASN A 29 -12.45 3.09 -10.09
C ASN A 29 -13.23 4.31 -10.62
N PRO A 30 -13.36 4.49 -11.95
CA PRO A 30 -14.06 5.65 -12.54
C PRO A 30 -15.51 5.80 -12.08
N ARG A 31 -16.21 4.69 -11.85
CA ARG A 31 -17.58 4.71 -11.35
C ARG A 31 -17.66 5.24 -9.93
N GLN A 32 -16.76 4.81 -9.05
CA GLN A 32 -16.65 5.34 -7.69
C GLN A 32 -16.36 6.84 -7.69
N PHE A 33 -15.48 7.30 -8.58
CA PHE A 33 -15.24 8.74 -8.74
C PHE A 33 -16.51 9.49 -9.14
N GLU A 34 -17.26 8.97 -10.12
CA GLU A 34 -18.51 9.59 -10.57
C GLU A 34 -19.56 9.63 -9.45
N GLU A 35 -19.70 8.55 -8.69
CA GLU A 35 -20.62 8.46 -7.54
C GLU A 35 -20.22 9.46 -6.45
N LEU A 36 -18.94 9.51 -6.08
CA LEU A 36 -18.41 10.43 -5.06
C LEU A 36 -18.59 11.90 -5.47
N ALA A 37 -18.27 12.25 -6.71
CA ALA A 37 -18.44 13.61 -7.22
C ALA A 37 -19.91 13.98 -7.55
N GLY A 38 -20.87 13.07 -7.37
CA GLY A 38 -22.28 13.32 -7.72
C GLY A 38 -22.50 13.55 -9.23
N LEU A 39 -21.71 12.87 -10.07
CA LEU A 39 -21.83 12.83 -11.52
C LEU A 39 -22.66 11.62 -11.96
N SER A 40 -23.08 11.58 -13.23
CA SER A 40 -23.74 10.39 -13.79
C SER A 40 -22.73 9.26 -13.98
N THR A 41 -23.14 8.00 -13.79
CA THR A 41 -22.34 6.75 -13.85
C THR A 41 -21.67 6.43 -15.20
N SER A 42 -21.74 7.34 -16.16
CA SER A 42 -21.11 7.22 -17.48
C SER A 42 -20.59 8.57 -17.97
N TYR A 43 -20.42 9.53 -17.06
CA TYR A 43 -19.94 10.87 -17.35
C TYR A 43 -18.54 10.86 -17.97
N ILE A 44 -17.60 10.15 -17.35
CA ILE A 44 -16.21 10.00 -17.79
C ILE A 44 -16.15 9.21 -19.09
N SER A 45 -16.94 8.13 -19.18
CA SER A 45 -17.02 7.32 -20.40
C SER A 45 -17.47 8.16 -21.60
N ASN A 46 -18.54 8.95 -21.42
CA ASN A 46 -19.15 9.79 -22.45
C ASN A 46 -18.48 11.17 -22.64
N MET A 47 -17.40 11.45 -21.92
CA MET A 47 -16.71 12.75 -21.96
C MET A 47 -16.03 12.99 -23.32
N ARG A 48 -16.40 14.07 -24.02
CA ARG A 48 -15.93 14.37 -25.40
C ARG A 48 -14.99 15.57 -25.56
N LYS A 49 -15.16 16.66 -24.80
CA LYS A 49 -14.52 17.97 -25.13
C LYS A 49 -13.96 18.76 -23.93
N SER A 50 -13.66 18.10 -22.80
CA SER A 50 -13.30 18.70 -21.49
C SER A 50 -14.47 18.81 -20.51
N ILE A 51 -14.13 19.04 -19.24
CA ILE A 51 -15.05 19.31 -18.12
C ILE A 51 -15.32 20.82 -18.10
N LYS A 52 -16.59 21.20 -17.91
CA LYS A 52 -16.94 22.62 -17.70
C LYS A 52 -16.34 23.09 -16.37
N PRO A 53 -15.72 24.28 -16.28
CA PRO A 53 -15.19 24.80 -15.02
C PRO A 53 -16.23 24.80 -13.89
N SER A 54 -17.48 25.13 -14.21
CA SER A 54 -18.60 25.09 -13.26
C SER A 54 -18.86 23.70 -12.68
N THR A 55 -18.67 22.65 -13.48
CA THR A 55 -18.81 21.25 -13.01
C THR A 55 -17.66 20.88 -12.08
N PHE A 56 -16.44 21.32 -12.39
CA PHE A 56 -15.32 21.12 -11.47
C PHE A 56 -15.60 21.79 -10.12
N ASP A 57 -15.96 23.08 -10.13
CA ASP A 57 -16.14 23.88 -8.91
C ASP A 57 -17.30 23.38 -8.03
N SER A 58 -18.41 22.95 -8.65
CA SER A 58 -19.62 22.55 -7.90
C SER A 58 -19.63 21.08 -7.47
N LYS A 59 -18.90 20.19 -8.16
CA LYS A 59 -19.02 18.74 -7.97
C LYS A 59 -17.71 18.05 -7.62
N ILE A 60 -16.62 18.41 -8.29
CA ILE A 60 -15.33 17.73 -8.14
C ILE A 60 -14.55 18.34 -6.98
N ALA A 61 -14.36 19.67 -6.98
CA ALA A 61 -13.57 20.38 -5.97
C ALA A 61 -14.03 20.18 -4.51
N PRO A 62 -15.35 20.09 -4.20
CA PRO A 62 -15.81 19.84 -2.83
C PRO A 62 -15.43 18.44 -2.30
N VAL A 63 -15.27 17.46 -3.18
CA VAL A 63 -15.03 16.05 -2.83
C VAL A 63 -13.55 15.68 -2.99
N PHE A 64 -12.88 16.31 -3.95
CA PHE A 64 -11.46 16.14 -4.27
C PHE A 64 -10.74 17.50 -4.19
N PRO A 65 -10.66 18.14 -3.02
CA PRO A 65 -10.04 19.46 -2.84
C PRO A 65 -8.54 19.48 -3.14
N GLU A 66 -7.89 18.31 -3.10
CA GLU A 66 -6.50 18.09 -3.44
C GLU A 66 -6.23 18.19 -4.95
N LEU A 67 -7.23 17.96 -5.81
CA LEU A 67 -7.07 18.00 -7.25
C LEU A 67 -6.87 19.44 -7.74
N ASN A 68 -5.77 19.67 -8.45
CA ASN A 68 -5.48 20.97 -9.04
C ASN A 68 -6.33 21.21 -10.31
N LYS A 69 -7.15 22.25 -10.26
CA LYS A 69 -8.00 22.69 -11.37
C LYS A 69 -7.21 23.07 -12.62
N LEU A 70 -6.11 23.82 -12.46
CA LEU A 70 -5.28 24.28 -13.57
C LEU A 70 -4.63 23.09 -14.28
N TRP A 71 -4.15 22.13 -13.50
CA TRP A 71 -3.59 20.91 -14.05
C TRP A 71 -4.65 20.10 -14.79
N LEU A 72 -5.84 19.91 -14.20
CA LEU A 72 -6.88 19.14 -14.85
C LEU A 72 -7.36 19.79 -16.15
N LEU A 73 -7.65 21.09 -16.15
CA LEU A 73 -8.28 21.76 -17.29
C LEU A 73 -7.30 22.20 -18.36
N HIS A 74 -6.12 22.68 -17.97
CA HIS A 74 -5.12 23.28 -18.86
C HIS A 74 -3.84 22.44 -19.00
N GLY A 75 -3.63 21.45 -18.12
CA GLY A 75 -2.39 20.66 -18.12
C GLY A 75 -1.22 21.38 -17.45
N GLU A 76 -1.48 22.49 -16.77
CA GLU A 76 -0.46 23.35 -16.16
C GLU A 76 -0.28 23.05 -14.67
N GLY A 77 0.98 23.00 -14.21
CA GLY A 77 1.33 22.77 -12.81
C GLY A 77 1.30 21.29 -12.42
N ASN A 78 1.11 21.02 -11.12
CA ASN A 78 1.08 19.67 -10.56
C ASN A 78 -0.36 19.15 -10.44
N MET A 79 -0.55 17.83 -10.53
CA MET A 79 -1.85 17.18 -10.37
C MET A 79 -2.53 17.47 -9.03
N ILE A 80 -1.74 17.57 -7.97
CA ILE A 80 -2.20 17.78 -6.60
C ILE A 80 -1.75 19.16 -6.11
N ASN A 81 -2.64 19.86 -5.41
CA ASN A 81 -2.32 21.12 -4.75
C ASN A 81 -1.28 20.87 -3.63
N SER A 82 -0.12 21.55 -3.70
CA SER A 82 1.02 21.32 -2.80
C SER A 82 0.71 21.42 -1.30
N SER A 83 -0.33 22.16 -0.93
CA SER A 83 -0.77 22.34 0.47
C SER A 83 -1.60 21.18 1.05
N GLN A 84 -2.00 20.19 0.23
CA GLN A 84 -2.83 19.05 0.67
C GLN A 84 -2.06 17.72 0.71
N ASN A 85 -0.80 17.69 0.26
CA ASN A 85 0.03 16.48 0.24
C ASN A 85 0.35 15.92 1.64
N GLU A 86 0.10 16.72 2.69
CA GLU A 86 0.36 16.36 4.08
C GLU A 86 -0.80 15.62 4.76
N LYS A 87 -2.02 15.59 4.18
CA LYS A 87 -3.22 15.11 4.89
C LYS A 87 -3.85 13.80 4.39
N GLU A 88 -3.43 13.28 3.24
CA GLU A 88 -4.03 12.06 2.66
C GLU A 88 -3.07 10.86 2.52
N ASN A 89 -1.84 10.96 3.02
CA ASN A 89 -0.87 9.86 3.01
C ASN A 89 -0.94 8.93 4.25
N ASP A 90 -1.93 9.09 5.12
CA ASP A 90 -1.99 8.40 6.43
C ASP A 90 -2.61 6.98 6.41
N LEU A 91 -2.90 6.38 5.25
CA LEU A 91 -3.52 5.03 5.19
C LEU A 91 -2.85 4.00 4.26
N HIS A 92 -1.69 4.30 3.69
CA HIS A 92 -0.88 3.28 3.01
C HIS A 92 0.60 3.44 3.35
N SER A 93 1.05 2.79 4.43
CA SER A 93 2.35 2.11 4.64
C SER A 93 3.66 2.65 4.00
N ASP A 94 3.77 3.93 3.60
CA ASP A 94 4.90 4.43 2.81
C ASP A 94 5.59 5.66 3.40
N GLN A 95 5.03 6.28 4.45
CA GLN A 95 5.66 7.44 5.10
C GLN A 95 7.06 7.13 5.65
N GLY A 96 7.33 5.89 6.07
CA GLY A 96 8.68 5.44 6.42
C GLY A 96 9.60 5.30 5.21
N LEU A 97 9.09 4.81 4.08
CA LEU A 97 9.90 4.49 2.90
C LEU A 97 10.33 5.75 2.13
N HIS A 98 9.45 6.76 2.06
CA HIS A 98 9.77 8.05 1.44
C HIS A 98 10.92 8.78 2.18
N LEU A 99 11.00 8.63 3.51
CA LEU A 99 12.08 9.18 4.33
C LEU A 99 13.39 8.38 4.18
N ILE A 100 13.31 7.08 3.93
CA ILE A 100 14.47 6.21 3.73
C ILE A 100 15.08 6.45 2.34
N ARG A 101 14.27 6.54 1.27
CA ARG A 101 14.75 6.65 -0.12
C ARG A 101 15.63 7.88 -0.38
N ASN A 102 15.44 8.96 0.39
CA ASN A 102 16.20 10.20 0.27
C ASN A 102 17.51 10.21 1.09
N LYS A 103 17.79 9.17 1.88
CA LYS A 103 19.02 9.02 2.65
C LYS A 103 20.12 8.35 1.80
N PRO A 104 21.41 8.61 2.10
CA PRO A 104 22.52 7.87 1.51
C PRO A 104 22.34 6.35 1.66
N HIS A 105 22.80 5.58 0.67
CA HIS A 105 22.58 4.15 0.63
C HIS A 105 23.11 3.40 1.87
N ASP A 106 24.26 3.83 2.39
CA ASP A 106 24.86 3.24 3.59
C ASP A 106 23.98 3.43 4.85
N GLU A 107 23.37 4.61 4.98
CA GLU A 107 22.44 4.91 6.08
C GLU A 107 21.14 4.09 5.96
N GLN A 108 20.65 3.90 4.73
CA GLN A 108 19.50 3.01 4.47
C GLN A 108 19.80 1.57 4.89
N MET A 109 21.00 1.08 4.57
CA MET A 109 21.46 -0.26 4.90
C MET A 109 21.56 -0.45 6.41
N GLU A 110 22.14 0.52 7.13
CA GLU A 110 22.24 0.50 8.60
C GLU A 110 20.84 0.49 9.25
N MET A 111 19.92 1.34 8.78
CA MET A 111 18.54 1.37 9.26
C MET A 111 17.83 0.03 9.04
N LEU A 112 18.10 -0.64 7.90
CA LEU A 112 17.54 -1.95 7.59
C LEU A 112 18.07 -3.03 8.53
N TYR A 113 19.39 -3.09 8.76
CA TYR A 113 20.01 -4.03 9.68
C TYR A 113 19.47 -3.86 11.11
N ASN A 114 19.38 -2.62 11.61
CA ASN A 114 18.81 -2.34 12.93
C ASN A 114 17.35 -2.78 13.05
N LYS A 115 16.57 -2.65 11.96
CA LYS A 115 15.18 -3.10 11.95
C LYS A 115 15.07 -4.63 11.96
N ILE A 116 15.93 -5.31 11.19
CA ILE A 116 16.02 -6.77 11.17
C ILE A 116 16.37 -7.29 12.57
N ASP A 117 17.43 -6.76 13.19
CA ASP A 117 17.87 -7.16 14.54
C ASP A 117 16.77 -7.00 15.59
N LYS A 118 16.04 -5.87 15.55
CA LYS A 118 14.91 -5.63 16.46
C LYS A 118 13.75 -6.61 16.23
N LEU A 119 13.47 -6.97 14.98
CA LEU A 119 12.43 -7.94 14.64
C LEU A 119 12.81 -9.34 15.10
N GLU A 120 14.06 -9.75 14.86
CA GLU A 120 14.59 -11.04 15.32
C GLU A 120 14.51 -11.15 16.84
N SER A 121 14.95 -10.11 17.56
CA SER A 121 14.82 -10.04 19.03
C SER A 121 13.36 -10.18 19.50
N THR A 122 12.43 -9.54 18.79
CA THR A 122 11.00 -9.61 19.13
C THR A 122 10.44 -11.02 18.90
N ILE A 123 10.82 -11.65 17.80
CA ILE A 123 10.42 -13.03 17.49
C ILE A 123 10.92 -13.99 18.57
N GLU A 124 12.15 -13.81 19.05
CA GLU A 124 12.73 -14.68 20.07
C GLU A 124 11.96 -14.56 21.39
N ILE A 125 11.68 -13.35 21.85
CA ILE A 125 10.88 -13.11 23.06
C ILE A 125 9.48 -13.74 22.94
N LEU A 126 8.85 -13.65 21.77
CA LEU A 126 7.53 -14.26 21.55
C LEU A 126 7.59 -15.79 21.61
N LYS A 127 8.61 -16.41 21.02
CA LYS A 127 8.81 -17.86 21.11
C LYS A 127 8.99 -18.32 22.55
N GLU A 128 9.83 -17.63 23.32
CA GLU A 128 10.04 -17.93 24.74
C GLU A 128 8.74 -17.82 25.52
N ARG A 129 7.96 -16.76 25.28
CA ARG A 129 6.67 -16.54 25.91
C ARG A 129 5.70 -17.68 25.60
N ASP A 130 5.64 -18.12 24.35
CA ASP A 130 4.76 -19.20 23.93
C ASP A 130 5.19 -20.55 24.54
N GLN A 131 6.50 -20.82 24.65
CA GLN A 131 7.02 -21.98 25.37
C GLN A 131 6.64 -21.96 26.86
N LEU A 132 6.74 -20.80 27.50
CA LEU A 132 6.34 -20.63 28.90
C LEU A 132 4.84 -20.88 29.09
N TYR A 133 3.99 -20.32 28.21
CA TYR A 133 2.55 -20.59 28.26
C TYR A 133 2.25 -22.07 28.06
N PHE A 134 2.89 -22.72 27.09
CA PHE A 134 2.71 -24.15 26.87
C PHE A 134 3.09 -24.96 28.10
N LYS A 135 4.27 -24.72 28.68
CA LYS A 135 4.73 -25.39 29.91
C LYS A 135 3.77 -25.17 31.09
N ALA A 136 3.25 -23.95 31.25
CA ALA A 136 2.30 -23.62 32.30
C ALA A 136 0.97 -24.36 32.12
N ILE A 137 0.46 -24.46 30.89
CA ILE A 137 -0.77 -25.19 30.56
C ILE A 137 -0.61 -26.68 30.84
N ILE A 138 0.49 -27.29 30.38
CA ILE A 138 0.78 -28.71 30.62
C ILE A 138 0.86 -29.03 32.12
N ALA A 139 1.54 -28.17 32.89
CA ALA A 139 1.62 -28.31 34.35
C ALA A 139 0.25 -28.16 35.03
N HIS A 140 -0.58 -27.22 34.59
CA HIS A 140 -1.92 -27.02 35.13
C HIS A 140 -2.86 -28.20 34.83
N LEU A 141 -2.76 -28.79 33.63
CA LEU A 141 -3.56 -29.92 33.21
C LEU A 141 -3.07 -31.27 33.79
N GLY A 142 -1.95 -31.27 34.53
CA GLY A 142 -1.39 -32.48 35.12
C GLY A 142 -0.91 -33.51 34.09
N ILE A 143 -0.69 -33.08 32.85
CA ILE A 143 -0.17 -33.93 31.78
C ILE A 143 1.34 -34.04 32.02
N THR A 144 1.80 -35.15 32.59
CA THR A 144 3.23 -35.44 32.62
C THR A 144 3.64 -35.88 31.21
N SER A 145 4.66 -35.25 30.64
CA SER A 145 5.24 -35.67 29.37
C SER A 145 5.91 -37.04 29.57
N ASN A 146 5.12 -38.11 29.48
CA ASN A 146 5.63 -39.49 29.51
C ASN A 146 5.36 -40.26 28.21
N ASP A 147 4.96 -39.58 27.14
CA ASP A 147 4.68 -40.20 25.83
C ASP A 147 5.71 -39.85 24.75
N GLU A 148 6.97 -39.63 25.11
CA GLU A 148 8.07 -39.62 24.12
C GLU A 148 8.76 -40.98 23.95
N ASN A 149 8.46 -41.97 24.79
CA ASN A 149 9.13 -43.29 24.75
C ASN A 149 8.34 -44.44 24.09
N GLU A 150 7.10 -44.22 23.62
CA GLU A 150 6.33 -45.30 22.98
C GLU A 150 6.53 -45.38 21.45
N VAL A 151 7.07 -44.33 20.82
CA VAL A 151 7.31 -44.30 19.37
C VAL A 151 8.61 -45.00 18.96
N GLU A 152 9.57 -45.20 19.87
CA GLU A 152 10.84 -45.90 19.55
C GLU A 152 10.80 -47.43 19.75
N LYS A 153 9.85 -47.97 20.53
CA LYS A 153 9.76 -49.43 20.72
C LYS A 153 9.06 -50.16 19.56
N SER A 154 8.16 -49.50 18.84
CA SER A 154 7.46 -50.11 17.69
C SER A 154 8.29 -50.20 16.42
N LYS A 155 9.43 -49.50 16.34
CA LYS A 155 10.35 -49.55 15.19
C LYS A 155 11.44 -50.63 15.28
N LYS A 156 11.66 -51.24 16.46
CA LYS A 156 12.72 -52.26 16.65
C LYS A 156 12.22 -53.71 16.63
N SER A 157 10.92 -53.97 16.69
CA SER A 157 10.37 -55.34 16.65
C SER A 157 9.99 -55.83 15.25
N SER A 158 10.04 -54.97 14.23
CA SER A 158 9.65 -55.30 12.85
C SER A 158 10.85 -55.60 11.94
N THR A 159 12.05 -55.76 12.53
CA THR A 159 13.28 -56.06 11.80
C THR A 159 14.11 -57.09 12.58
N SER A 160 13.58 -58.30 12.73
CA SER A 160 14.34 -59.52 13.01
C SER A 160 13.56 -60.72 12.49
#